data_AF-A0A1H1EYK5-F1
#
_entry.id   AF-A0A1H1EYK5-F1
#
_cell.length_a   1.000
_cell.length_b   1.000
_cell.length_c   1.000
_cell.angle_alpha   90.00
_cell.angle_beta   90.00
_cell.angle_gamma   90.00
#
_symmetry.space_group_name_H-M   'P 1'
#
loop_
_entity.id
_entity.type
_entity.pdbx_description
1 polymer ?
#
loop_
_entity_poly.entity_id
_entity_poly.type
_entity_poly.pdbx_seq_one_letter_code
_entity_poly.pdbx_strand_id
1 'polypeptide(L)'
;MPSMKSNRSGQRGASLVIVLILLLVMTLLGLAVLRGALLEERMSANLLDRSQNFQAAEAALRDAEARLLANQWGVNPPAAGAACTNGMCGVPAAAVADRATDPTFAGWQASVVNVNNGIGAQPVQPQFFIEHAGWVETWFECNEIGSKYRGTELCIRPIYKVTARSEANGRASVLLQSSFVAP
;
A
#
# COMPACT_ATOMS: atom_id res chain seq x y z
N MET A 1 10.33 66.17 -69.93
CA MET A 1 10.34 65.07 -68.94
C MET A 1 10.84 65.60 -67.59
N PRO A 2 9.98 65.82 -66.59
CA PRO A 2 10.43 65.97 -65.21
C PRO A 2 10.21 64.66 -64.46
N SER A 3 11.31 64.13 -63.93
CA SER A 3 11.37 63.07 -62.93
C SER A 3 11.12 63.66 -61.55
N MET A 4 10.21 63.09 -60.75
CA MET A 4 10.15 63.36 -59.31
C MET A 4 9.65 62.15 -58.50
N LYS A 5 10.65 61.40 -58.02
CA LYS A 5 10.85 60.86 -56.66
C LYS A 5 9.67 60.14 -55.98
N SER A 6 9.73 58.81 -56.03
CA SER A 6 9.04 57.88 -55.13
C SER A 6 9.44 58.15 -53.68
N ASN A 7 8.49 58.60 -52.87
CA ASN A 7 8.65 58.77 -51.43
C ASN A 7 8.49 57.40 -50.75
N ARG A 8 9.61 56.69 -50.50
CA ARG A 8 9.58 55.47 -49.69
C ARG A 8 9.48 55.88 -48.23
N SER A 9 8.26 55.92 -47.72
CA SER A 9 8.00 56.06 -46.28
C SER A 9 8.71 54.93 -45.54
N GLY A 10 9.65 55.30 -44.67
CA GLY A 10 10.45 54.36 -43.90
C GLY A 10 9.60 53.67 -42.84
N GLN A 11 9.15 52.44 -43.12
CA GLN A 11 8.67 51.53 -42.07
C GLN A 11 9.85 51.10 -41.20
N ARG A 12 10.06 51.80 -40.09
CA ARG A 12 11.01 51.43 -39.04
C ARG A 12 10.30 51.58 -37.69
N GLY A 13 9.98 50.45 -37.04
CA GLY A 13 9.53 50.48 -35.64
C GLY A 13 8.70 49.30 -35.14
N ALA A 14 7.99 48.55 -35.99
CA ALA A 14 7.03 47.55 -35.52
C ALA A 14 7.60 46.13 -35.31
N SER A 15 8.71 45.75 -35.97
CA SER A 15 9.22 44.38 -35.96
C SER A 15 9.68 43.92 -34.58
N LEU A 16 10.35 44.78 -33.80
CA LEU A 16 10.86 44.44 -32.48
C LEU A 16 9.73 44.15 -31.48
N VAL A 17 8.63 44.91 -31.56
CA VAL A 17 7.44 44.71 -30.72
C VAL A 17 6.76 43.39 -31.06
N ILE A 18 6.61 43.08 -32.35
CA ILE A 18 6.02 41.80 -32.80
C ILE A 18 6.87 40.62 -32.33
N VAL A 19 8.20 40.68 -32.47
CA VAL A 19 9.11 39.62 -32.00
C VAL A 19 9.00 39.43 -30.49
N LEU A 20 8.95 40.51 -29.70
CA LEU A 20 8.76 40.44 -28.24
C LEU A 20 7.44 39.77 -27.86
N ILE A 21 6.34 40.12 -28.53
CA ILE A 21 5.03 39.49 -28.29
C ILE A 21 5.08 38.00 -28.63
N LEU A 22 5.69 37.63 -29.75
CA LEU A 22 5.82 36.22 -30.16
C LEU A 22 6.67 35.42 -29.17
N LEU A 23 7.81 35.98 -28.72
CA LEU A 23 8.65 35.36 -27.70
C LEU A 23 7.86 35.19 -26.39
N LEU A 24 7.13 36.21 -25.95
CA LEU A 24 6.28 36.14 -24.76
C LEU A 24 5.25 35.00 -24.89
N VAL A 25 4.52 34.93 -26.00
CA VAL A 25 3.54 33.86 -26.24
C VAL A 25 4.20 32.48 -26.20
N MET A 26 5.35 32.30 -26.86
CA MET A 26 6.09 31.04 -26.82
C MET A 26 6.53 30.66 -25.40
N THR A 27 7.00 31.61 -24.60
CA THR A 27 7.38 31.34 -23.20
C THR A 27 6.20 30.91 -22.34
N LEU A 28 5.03 31.53 -22.52
CA LEU A 28 3.81 31.16 -21.79
C LEU A 28 3.34 29.75 -22.17
N LEU A 29 3.41 29.38 -23.44
CA LEU A 29 3.13 28.02 -23.90
C LEU A 29 4.11 27.02 -23.29
N GLY A 30 5.41 27.35 -23.28
CA GLY A 30 6.44 26.54 -22.63
C GLY A 30 6.16 26.32 -21.14
N LEU A 31 5.81 27.37 -20.41
CA LEU A 31 5.44 27.27 -18.99
C LEU A 31 4.18 26.44 -18.75
N ALA A 32 3.18 26.53 -19.62
CA ALA A 32 1.96 25.73 -19.52
C ALA A 32 2.26 24.23 -19.66
N VAL A 33 3.12 23.84 -20.61
CA VAL A 33 3.55 22.45 -20.79
C VAL A 33 4.34 21.95 -19.58
N LEU A 34 5.30 22.75 -19.08
CA LEU A 34 6.09 22.38 -17.90
C LEU A 34 5.22 22.18 -16.65
N ARG A 35 4.21 23.02 -16.44
CA ARG A 35 3.24 22.84 -15.34
C ARG A 35 2.47 21.53 -15.47
N GLY A 36 2.08 21.14 -16.68
CA GLY A 36 1.45 19.85 -16.94
C GLY A 36 2.38 18.68 -16.59
N ALA A 37 3.61 18.70 -17.09
CA ALA A 37 4.61 17.66 -16.83
C ALA A 37 4.90 17.48 -15.33
N LEU A 38 4.99 18.58 -14.57
CA LEU A 38 5.21 18.52 -13.12
C LEU A 38 4.03 17.91 -12.35
N LEU A 39 2.79 18.10 -12.82
CA LEU A 39 1.62 17.47 -12.21
C LEU A 39 1.61 15.96 -12.49
N GLU A 40 1.94 15.55 -13.71
CA GLU A 40 2.06 14.14 -14.08
C GLU A 40 3.18 13.44 -13.31
N GLU A 41 4.32 14.10 -13.12
CA GLU A 41 5.43 13.60 -12.30
C GLU A 41 5.02 13.39 -10.84
N ARG A 42 4.28 14.33 -10.24
CA ARG A 42 3.77 14.16 -8.87
C ARG A 42 2.77 13.02 -8.74
N MET A 43 1.92 12.84 -9.74
CA MET A 43 0.98 11.72 -9.78
C MET A 43 1.70 10.38 -9.92
N SER A 44 2.70 10.29 -10.82
CA SER A 44 3.48 9.07 -11.01
C SER A 44 4.31 8.73 -9.78
N ALA A 45 4.89 9.72 -9.11
CA ALA A 45 5.58 9.55 -7.83
C ALA A 45 4.65 9.00 -6.74
N ASN A 46 3.43 9.51 -6.62
CA ASN A 46 2.44 9.01 -5.66
C ASN A 46 2.01 7.56 -5.96
N LEU A 47 1.78 7.23 -7.25
CA LEU A 47 1.44 5.87 -7.66
C LEU A 47 2.58 4.88 -7.40
N LEU A 48 3.82 5.29 -7.67
CA LEU A 48 5.01 4.51 -7.36
C LEU A 48 5.14 4.29 -5.85
N ASP A 49 4.89 5.32 -5.06
CA ASP A 49 4.93 5.23 -3.60
C ASP A 49 3.89 4.23 -3.07
N ARG A 50 2.66 4.30 -3.57
CA ARG A 50 1.58 3.37 -3.21
C ARG A 50 1.89 1.94 -3.62
N SER A 51 2.48 1.71 -4.79
CA SER A 51 2.82 0.36 -5.26
C SER A 51 3.95 -0.27 -4.44
N GLN A 52 4.94 0.52 -4.02
CA GLN A 52 5.99 0.08 -3.10
C GLN A 52 5.42 -0.30 -1.73
N ASN A 53 4.55 0.53 -1.15
CA ASN A 53 3.89 0.21 0.12
C ASN A 53 3.00 -1.04 0.01
N PHE A 54 2.36 -1.27 -1.14
CA PHE A 54 1.61 -2.50 -1.38
C PHE A 54 2.52 -3.74 -1.37
N GLN A 55 3.65 -3.69 -2.10
CA GLN A 55 4.63 -4.78 -2.10
C GLN A 55 5.20 -5.05 -0.70
N ALA A 56 5.45 -4.00 0.09
CA ALA A 56 5.91 -4.13 1.47
C ALA A 56 4.85 -4.78 2.37
N ALA A 57 3.59 -4.36 2.27
CA ALA A 57 2.48 -4.99 3.00
C ALA A 57 2.31 -6.46 2.60
N GLU A 58 2.42 -6.80 1.31
CA GLU A 58 2.35 -8.18 0.82
C GLU A 58 3.51 -9.02 1.36
N ALA A 59 4.73 -8.47 1.36
CA ALA A 59 5.90 -9.15 1.93
C ALA A 59 5.72 -9.46 3.43
N ALA A 60 5.17 -8.52 4.21
CA ALA A 60 4.84 -8.78 5.62
C ALA A 60 3.73 -9.81 5.80
N LEU A 61 2.72 -9.81 4.93
CA LEU A 61 1.65 -10.81 4.94
C LEU A 61 2.22 -12.21 4.68
N ARG A 62 3.12 -12.35 3.70
CA ARG A 62 3.80 -13.61 3.41
C ARG A 62 4.74 -14.05 4.54
N ASP A 63 5.43 -13.12 5.20
CA ASP A 63 6.24 -13.43 6.39
C ASP A 63 5.35 -13.99 7.52
N ALA A 64 4.21 -13.35 7.79
CA ALA A 64 3.26 -13.82 8.80
C ALA A 64 2.70 -15.22 8.48
N GLU A 65 2.30 -15.47 7.23
CA GLU A 65 1.85 -16.79 6.77
C GLU A 65 2.95 -17.85 6.90
N ALA A 66 4.20 -17.53 6.57
CA ALA A 66 5.33 -18.45 6.70
C ALA A 66 5.59 -18.82 8.17
N ARG A 67 5.43 -17.88 9.10
CA ARG A 67 5.55 -18.15 10.54
C ARG A 67 4.42 -19.03 11.07
N LEU A 68 3.21 -18.89 10.52
CA LEU A 68 2.08 -19.77 10.84
C LEU A 68 2.36 -21.20 10.37
N LEU A 69 2.89 -21.36 9.16
CA LEU A 69 3.32 -22.66 8.63
C LEU A 69 4.47 -23.27 9.44
N ALA A 70 5.35 -22.45 10.00
CA ALA A 70 6.44 -22.89 10.87
C ALA A 70 6.01 -23.21 12.31
N ASN A 71 4.70 -23.13 12.63
CA ASN A 71 4.15 -23.34 13.98
C ASN A 71 4.85 -22.50 15.06
N GLN A 72 5.25 -21.26 14.73
CA GLN A 72 6.03 -20.41 15.63
C GLN A 72 5.31 -20.09 16.95
N TRP A 73 3.96 -20.14 16.95
CA TRP A 73 3.12 -19.88 18.13
C TRP A 73 2.56 -21.16 18.77
N GLY A 74 3.03 -22.34 18.35
CA GLY A 74 2.56 -23.63 18.83
C GLY A 74 1.17 -24.00 18.32
N VAL A 75 0.60 -25.06 18.90
CA VAL A 75 -0.69 -25.66 18.48
C VAL A 75 -1.91 -24.99 19.12
N ASN A 76 -1.72 -24.24 20.20
CA ASN A 76 -2.81 -23.63 20.95
C ASN A 76 -2.82 -22.11 20.73
N PRO A 77 -3.80 -21.58 19.98
CA PRO A 77 -3.94 -20.15 19.80
C PRO A 77 -4.25 -19.46 21.14
N PRO A 78 -3.91 -18.15 21.28
CA PRO A 78 -4.27 -17.40 22.47
C PRO A 78 -5.78 -17.40 22.71
N ALA A 79 -6.19 -17.44 23.98
CA ALA A 79 -7.60 -17.40 24.38
C ALA A 79 -8.31 -16.15 23.81
N ALA A 80 -9.63 -16.24 23.60
CA ALA A 80 -10.42 -15.09 23.17
C ALA A 80 -10.23 -13.90 24.14
N GLY A 81 -10.03 -12.70 23.60
CA GLY A 81 -9.74 -11.50 24.38
C GLY A 81 -8.30 -11.37 24.89
N ALA A 82 -7.43 -12.37 24.67
CA ALA A 82 -6.02 -12.26 25.03
C ALA A 82 -5.31 -11.16 24.22
N ALA A 83 -4.39 -10.47 24.88
CA ALA A 83 -3.52 -9.47 24.24
C ALA A 83 -2.59 -10.14 23.21
N CYS A 84 -2.11 -9.34 22.27
CA CYS A 84 -1.19 -9.80 21.25
C CYS A 84 0.18 -10.10 21.84
N THR A 85 0.75 -11.26 21.48
CA THR A 85 2.11 -11.66 21.86
C THR A 85 2.89 -11.99 20.60
N ASN A 86 4.00 -11.29 20.35
CA ASN A 86 4.83 -11.46 19.15
C ASN A 86 4.02 -11.44 17.83
N GLY A 87 3.05 -10.54 17.72
CA GLY A 87 2.18 -10.41 16.54
C GLY A 87 1.01 -11.39 16.45
N MET A 88 0.85 -12.34 17.39
CA MET A 88 -0.30 -13.24 17.43
C MET A 88 -1.28 -12.83 18.53
N CYS A 89 -2.55 -12.68 18.18
CA CYS A 89 -3.60 -12.19 19.03
C CYS A 89 -4.74 -13.21 19.15
N GLY A 90 -5.39 -13.25 20.31
CA GLY A 90 -6.62 -14.02 20.48
C GLY A 90 -7.78 -13.41 19.69
N VAL A 91 -8.85 -14.18 19.54
CA VAL A 91 -10.11 -13.72 18.94
C VAL A 91 -10.53 -12.40 19.60
N PRO A 92 -10.84 -11.33 18.85
CA PRO A 92 -11.30 -10.08 19.45
C PRO A 92 -12.60 -10.32 20.22
N ALA A 93 -12.74 -9.68 21.39
CA ALA A 93 -14.00 -9.73 22.12
C ALA A 93 -15.09 -8.99 21.33
N ALA A 94 -16.34 -9.46 21.41
CA ALA A 94 -17.45 -9.01 20.56
C ALA A 94 -17.77 -7.50 20.62
N ALA A 95 -17.25 -6.77 21.61
CA ALA A 95 -17.44 -5.33 21.80
C ALA A 95 -16.21 -4.48 21.42
N VAL A 96 -15.15 -5.09 20.89
CA VAL A 96 -13.90 -4.40 20.54
C VAL A 96 -13.94 -4.01 19.06
N ALA A 97 -13.56 -2.78 18.76
CA ALA A 97 -13.42 -2.30 17.39
C ALA A 97 -12.38 -3.15 16.62
N ASP A 98 -12.47 -3.15 15.29
CA ASP A 98 -11.49 -3.86 14.47
C ASP A 98 -10.08 -3.31 14.72
N ARG A 99 -9.18 -4.17 15.20
CA ARG A 99 -7.80 -3.82 15.59
C ARG A 99 -7.00 -3.20 14.45
N ALA A 100 -7.37 -3.50 13.21
CA ALA A 100 -6.78 -2.91 12.00
C ALA A 100 -7.04 -1.39 11.90
N THR A 101 -8.14 -0.90 12.45
CA THR A 101 -8.59 0.50 12.38
C THR A 101 -8.48 1.25 13.70
N ASP A 102 -8.19 0.55 14.79
CA ASP A 102 -7.99 1.14 16.11
C ASP A 102 -6.62 1.85 16.18
N PRO A 103 -6.58 3.19 16.32
CA PRO A 103 -5.31 3.92 16.39
C PRO A 103 -4.53 3.65 17.69
N THR A 104 -5.17 3.09 18.72
CA THR A 104 -4.54 2.77 20.01
C THR A 104 -3.97 1.37 20.05
N PHE A 105 -4.22 0.56 19.01
CA PHE A 105 -3.76 -0.82 18.96
C PHE A 105 -2.23 -0.91 18.82
N ALA A 106 -1.58 -1.45 19.85
CA ALA A 106 -0.12 -1.58 19.94
C ALA A 106 0.41 -2.99 19.60
N GLY A 107 -0.46 -3.92 19.16
CA GLY A 107 -0.08 -5.32 18.90
C GLY A 107 0.59 -5.57 17.55
N TRP A 108 1.01 -4.52 16.83
CA TRP A 108 1.70 -4.62 15.55
C TRP A 108 3.12 -5.16 15.72
N GLN A 109 3.45 -6.22 14.99
CA GLN A 109 4.78 -6.81 14.92
C GLN A 109 5.48 -6.31 13.66
N ALA A 110 6.73 -5.84 13.79
CA ALA A 110 7.55 -5.53 12.62
C ALA A 110 7.94 -6.82 11.88
N SER A 111 7.76 -6.83 10.56
CA SER A 111 8.27 -7.89 9.69
C SER A 111 9.80 -7.90 9.69
N VAL A 112 10.43 -9.04 9.47
CA VAL A 112 11.88 -9.08 9.24
C VAL A 112 12.24 -8.66 7.80
N VAL A 113 11.25 -8.64 6.91
CA VAL A 113 11.44 -8.28 5.51
C VAL A 113 11.36 -6.77 5.35
N ASN A 114 12.48 -6.17 4.95
CA ASN A 114 12.57 -4.77 4.57
C ASN A 114 12.52 -4.66 3.05
N VAL A 115 11.53 -3.96 2.51
CA VAL A 115 11.47 -3.69 1.07
C VAL A 115 12.26 -2.40 0.78
N ASN A 116 13.57 -2.56 0.62
CA ASN A 116 14.48 -1.50 0.20
C ASN A 116 14.62 -1.52 -1.32
N ASN A 117 13.89 -0.65 -2.01
CA ASN A 117 13.91 -0.62 -3.47
C ASN A 117 15.03 0.27 -4.06
N GLY A 118 16.12 0.51 -3.33
CA GLY A 118 17.34 1.16 -3.83
C GLY A 118 17.26 2.65 -4.19
N ILE A 119 16.08 3.30 -4.07
CA ILE A 119 15.89 4.71 -4.41
C ILE A 119 15.66 5.51 -3.13
N GLY A 120 16.73 5.99 -2.48
CA GLY A 120 16.77 7.13 -1.54
C GLY A 120 15.75 7.22 -0.38
N ALA A 121 14.83 6.29 -0.26
CA ALA A 121 13.73 6.29 0.68
C ALA A 121 14.12 5.41 1.87
N GLN A 122 13.82 5.91 3.06
CA GLN A 122 13.96 5.15 4.29
C GLN A 122 13.31 3.77 4.13
N PRO A 123 13.92 2.69 4.68
CA PRO A 123 13.30 1.38 4.72
C PRO A 123 11.88 1.52 5.26
N VAL A 124 10.88 1.19 4.43
CA VAL A 124 9.53 1.00 4.97
C VAL A 124 9.57 -0.34 5.66
N GLN A 125 9.43 -0.30 6.98
CA GLN A 125 9.35 -1.49 7.79
C GLN A 125 7.87 -1.88 7.91
N PRO A 126 7.36 -2.81 7.07
CA PRO A 126 5.98 -3.21 7.15
C PRO A 126 5.74 -3.98 8.46
N GLN A 127 4.51 -3.91 8.94
CA GLN A 127 4.08 -4.49 10.20
C GLN A 127 2.91 -5.43 9.95
N PHE A 128 2.75 -6.43 10.80
CA PHE A 128 1.62 -7.34 10.75
C PHE A 128 1.12 -7.70 12.14
N PHE A 129 -0.10 -8.19 12.20
CA PHE A 129 -0.60 -8.97 13.33
C PHE A 129 -1.51 -10.08 12.79
N ILE A 130 -1.70 -11.10 13.60
CA ILE A 130 -2.46 -12.29 13.28
C ILE A 130 -3.51 -12.45 14.37
N GLU A 131 -4.74 -12.68 13.98
CA GLU A 131 -5.83 -12.99 14.90
C GLU A 131 -6.29 -14.42 14.69
N HIS A 132 -6.45 -15.17 15.77
CA HIS A 132 -7.21 -16.40 15.69
C HIS A 132 -8.67 -16.08 15.37
N ALA A 133 -9.20 -16.63 14.29
CA ALA A 133 -10.57 -16.41 13.84
C ALA A 133 -11.51 -17.57 14.20
N GLY A 134 -10.95 -18.71 14.63
CA GLY A 134 -11.71 -19.88 15.05
C GLY A 134 -11.15 -21.16 14.46
N TRP A 135 -12.00 -22.18 14.46
CA TRP A 135 -11.67 -23.53 14.04
C TRP A 135 -12.60 -23.95 12.90
N VAL A 136 -12.03 -24.56 11.86
CA VAL A 136 -12.77 -25.01 10.68
C VAL A 136 -12.50 -26.47 10.38
N GLU A 137 -13.52 -27.17 9.86
CA GLU A 137 -13.37 -28.53 9.36
C GLU A 137 -12.92 -28.47 7.90
N THR A 138 -11.73 -28.99 7.59
CA THR A 138 -11.11 -28.80 6.26
C THR A 138 -11.22 -29.98 5.32
N TRP A 139 -11.73 -31.13 5.79
CA TRP A 139 -11.80 -32.37 5.02
C TRP A 139 -13.25 -32.82 4.82
N PHE A 140 -13.55 -33.33 3.62
CA PHE A 140 -14.92 -33.60 3.19
C PHE A 140 -15.62 -34.67 4.06
N GLU A 141 -14.89 -35.68 4.53
CA GLU A 141 -15.43 -36.72 5.44
C GLU A 141 -15.64 -36.21 6.87
N CYS A 142 -15.20 -34.99 7.21
CA CYS A 142 -15.37 -34.43 8.55
C CYS A 142 -16.73 -33.73 8.72
N ASN A 143 -17.28 -33.17 7.64
CA ASN A 143 -18.55 -32.42 7.67
C ASN A 143 -19.77 -33.30 7.30
N GLU A 144 -19.57 -34.62 7.18
CA GLU A 144 -20.68 -35.54 6.89
C GLU A 144 -21.48 -35.86 8.17
N ILE A 145 -22.81 -35.85 8.05
CA ILE A 145 -23.71 -36.17 9.16
C ILE A 145 -23.50 -37.63 9.55
N GLY A 146 -22.95 -37.88 10.75
CA GLY A 146 -22.65 -39.22 11.25
C GLY A 146 -21.19 -39.66 11.10
N SER A 147 -20.30 -38.80 10.59
CA SER A 147 -18.86 -39.08 10.59
C SER A 147 -18.31 -39.20 12.01
N LYS A 148 -17.52 -40.26 12.25
CA LYS A 148 -16.78 -40.45 13.50
C LYS A 148 -15.60 -39.47 13.68
N TYR A 149 -15.23 -38.77 12.61
CA TYR A 149 -14.10 -37.84 12.61
C TYR A 149 -14.54 -36.38 12.85
N ARG A 150 -15.84 -36.09 12.81
CA ARG A 150 -16.37 -34.75 13.08
C ARG A 150 -15.93 -34.24 14.46
N GLY A 151 -15.43 -33.02 14.52
CA GLY A 151 -14.96 -32.43 15.78
C GLY A 151 -13.70 -33.06 16.38
N THR A 152 -12.98 -33.93 15.66
CA THR A 152 -11.69 -34.49 16.12
C THR A 152 -10.50 -33.62 15.70
N GLU A 153 -9.38 -33.70 16.41
CA GLU A 153 -8.13 -32.97 16.09
C GLU A 153 -7.58 -33.30 14.69
N LEU A 154 -7.99 -34.43 14.09
CA LEU A 154 -7.63 -34.80 12.71
C LEU A 154 -8.37 -33.96 11.65
N CYS A 155 -9.50 -33.36 12.03
CA CYS A 155 -10.42 -32.68 11.12
C CYS A 155 -10.43 -31.17 11.31
N ILE A 156 -10.09 -30.71 12.49
CA ILE A 156 -10.20 -29.32 12.88
C ILE A 156 -8.86 -28.63 12.64
N ARG A 157 -8.87 -27.57 11.83
CA ARG A 157 -7.71 -26.69 11.61
C ARG A 157 -8.02 -25.27 12.05
N PRO A 158 -7.03 -24.55 12.61
CA PRO A 158 -7.24 -23.17 13.02
C PRO A 158 -7.27 -22.27 11.79
N ILE A 159 -8.24 -21.35 11.77
CA ILE A 159 -8.29 -20.26 10.81
C ILE A 159 -7.78 -18.98 11.48
N TYR A 160 -6.94 -18.26 10.76
CA TYR A 160 -6.31 -17.03 11.18
C TYR A 160 -6.69 -15.88 10.25
N LYS A 161 -6.94 -14.70 10.80
CA LYS A 161 -7.05 -13.45 10.07
C LYS A 161 -5.70 -12.73 10.19
N VAL A 162 -4.95 -12.67 9.09
CA VAL A 162 -3.66 -12.00 9.03
C VAL A 162 -3.89 -10.60 8.48
N THR A 163 -3.45 -9.59 9.23
CA THR A 163 -3.52 -8.20 8.81
C THR A 163 -2.11 -7.64 8.71
N ALA A 164 -1.76 -7.10 7.56
CA ALA A 164 -0.47 -6.47 7.32
C ALA A 164 -0.66 -5.01 6.92
N ARG A 165 0.24 -4.14 7.35
CA ARG A 165 0.27 -2.73 6.94
C ARG A 165 1.68 -2.30 6.55
N SER A 166 1.71 -1.33 5.64
CA SER A 166 2.90 -0.57 5.28
C SER A 166 2.57 0.90 5.45
N GLU A 167 3.29 1.57 6.34
CA GLU A 167 3.07 2.99 6.65
C GLU A 167 4.42 3.66 6.90
N ALA A 168 4.55 4.88 6.38
CA ALA A 168 5.71 5.74 6.62
C ALA A 168 5.25 7.20 6.56
N ASN A 169 5.91 8.07 7.35
CA ASN A 169 5.52 9.47 7.46
C ASN A 169 5.59 10.19 6.10
N GLY A 170 4.50 10.83 5.69
CA GLY A 170 4.41 11.53 4.40
C GLY A 170 4.31 10.63 3.16
N ARG A 171 4.11 9.32 3.34
CA ARG A 171 3.94 8.32 2.27
C ARG A 171 2.53 7.73 2.28
N ALA A 172 2.17 7.04 1.21
CA ALA A 172 0.92 6.29 1.11
C ALA A 172 0.89 5.15 2.14
N SER A 173 -0.20 5.04 2.91
CA SER A 173 -0.45 3.90 3.80
C SER A 173 -1.23 2.81 3.08
N VAL A 174 -0.83 1.55 3.21
CA VAL A 174 -1.54 0.39 2.66
C VAL A 174 -1.81 -0.62 3.77
N LEU A 175 -3.03 -1.13 3.82
CA LEU A 175 -3.46 -2.20 4.73
C LEU A 175 -4.04 -3.36 3.92
N LEU A 176 -3.56 -4.57 4.18
CA LEU A 176 -3.97 -5.82 3.55
C LEU A 176 -4.48 -6.79 4.62
N GLN A 177 -5.50 -7.56 4.28
CA GLN A 177 -6.05 -8.58 5.16
C GLN A 177 -6.27 -9.87 4.38
N SER A 178 -5.85 -11.00 4.97
CA SER A 178 -6.00 -12.35 4.42
C SER A 178 -6.58 -13.27 5.49
N SER A 179 -7.39 -14.24 5.08
CA SER A 179 -7.83 -15.36 5.91
C SER A 179 -7.00 -16.59 5.54
N PHE A 180 -6.27 -17.14 6.51
CA PHE A 180 -5.33 -18.23 6.30
C PHE A 180 -5.68 -19.43 7.18
N VAL A 181 -5.67 -20.64 6.61
CA VAL A 181 -5.90 -21.88 7.36
C VAL A 181 -4.56 -22.61 7.50
N ALA A 182 -4.02 -22.66 8.71
CA ALA A 182 -2.74 -23.34 8.96
C ALA A 182 -2.93 -24.88 8.93
N PRO A 183 -1.91 -25.65 8.49
CA PRO A 183 -1.93 -27.12 8.47
C PRO A 183 -2.10 -27.75 9.84
#